data_AF-A0A7Y9C5W5-F1
#
_entry.id   AF-A0A7Y9C5W5-F1
#
_cell.length_a   1.000
_cell.length_b   1.000
_cell.length_c   1.000
_cell.angle_alpha   90.00
_cell.angle_beta   90.00
_cell.angle_gamma   90.00
#
_symmetry.space_group_name_H-M   'P 1'
#
loop_
_entity.id
_entity.type
_entity.pdbx_description
1 polymer ?
#
loop_
_entity_poly.entity_id
_entity_poly.type
_entity_poly.pdbx_seq_one_letter_code
_entity_poly.pdbx_strand_id
1 'polypeptide(L)'
;MLRIKNDNDLQEAILNLERQKDNQSIALREQWDHTRQNLNPLSLVKDGVKDLFTSSDVRSGALKGLLSLATGFLTRKLIIGNSGSMARKVVGTLAQTGATSLAYKGTDAIQHKGAPLLSNLLKKLKIGK
;
A
#
# COMPACT_ATOMS: atom_id res chain seq x y z
N MET A 1 -18.08 -50.89 -9.97
CA MET A 1 -17.22 -51.35 -8.85
C MET A 1 -16.69 -52.73 -9.20
N LEU A 2 -15.37 -52.88 -9.33
CA LEU A 2 -14.75 -54.19 -9.53
C LEU A 2 -14.93 -55.01 -8.25
N ARG A 3 -15.55 -56.18 -8.36
CA ARG A 3 -15.68 -57.13 -7.26
C ARG A 3 -14.47 -58.07 -7.31
N ILE A 4 -13.57 -57.94 -6.36
CA ILE A 4 -12.39 -58.81 -6.25
C ILE A 4 -12.85 -60.18 -5.74
N LYS A 5 -12.70 -61.23 -6.56
CA LYS A 5 -13.07 -62.60 -6.17
C LYS A 5 -11.92 -63.61 -6.28
N ASN A 6 -10.88 -63.29 -7.04
CA ASN A 6 -9.70 -64.13 -7.24
C ASN A 6 -8.43 -63.27 -7.41
N ASP A 7 -7.26 -63.92 -7.44
CA ASP A 7 -5.95 -63.22 -7.51
C ASP A 7 -5.75 -62.46 -8.83
N ASN A 8 -6.37 -62.90 -9.93
CA ASN A 8 -6.30 -62.20 -11.22
C ASN A 8 -7.12 -60.90 -11.19
N ASP A 9 -8.31 -60.92 -10.58
CA ASP A 9 -9.16 -59.75 -10.38
C ASP A 9 -8.44 -58.70 -9.51
N LEU A 10 -7.65 -59.16 -8.54
CA LEU A 10 -6.85 -58.30 -7.68
C LEU A 10 -5.74 -57.60 -8.46
N GLN A 11 -5.01 -58.33 -9.32
CA GLN A 11 -3.98 -57.72 -10.19
C GLN A 11 -4.58 -56.71 -11.17
N GLU A 12 -5.73 -57.01 -11.77
CA GLU A 12 -6.40 -56.08 -12.67
C GLU A 12 -6.90 -54.82 -11.95
N ALA A 13 -7.41 -54.98 -10.73
CA ALA A 13 -7.79 -53.86 -9.88
C ALA A 13 -6.58 -52.99 -9.49
N ILE A 14 -5.43 -53.59 -9.16
CA ILE A 14 -4.19 -52.88 -8.85
C ILE A 14 -3.72 -52.06 -10.05
N LEU A 15 -3.66 -52.67 -11.24
CA LEU A 15 -3.27 -51.97 -12.48
C LEU A 15 -4.22 -50.81 -12.82
N ASN A 16 -5.52 -50.97 -12.56
CA ASN A 16 -6.49 -49.89 -12.76
C ASN A 16 -6.28 -48.75 -11.76
N LEU A 17 -6.05 -49.07 -10.48
CA LEU A 17 -5.80 -48.10 -9.42
C LEU A 17 -4.47 -47.37 -9.63
N GLU A 18 -3.42 -48.04 -10.08
CA GLU A 18 -2.13 -47.42 -10.44
C GLU A 18 -2.31 -46.42 -11.58
N ARG A 19 -3.04 -46.81 -12.64
CA ARG A 19 -3.35 -45.90 -13.75
C ARG A 19 -4.17 -44.69 -13.29
N GLN A 20 -5.14 -44.89 -12.41
CA GLN A 20 -5.90 -43.79 -11.82
C GLN A 20 -5.03 -42.87 -10.96
N LYS A 21 -4.16 -43.45 -10.12
CA LYS A 21 -3.23 -42.71 -9.27
C LYS A 21 -2.28 -41.86 -10.11
N ASP A 22 -1.74 -42.41 -11.20
CA ASP A 22 -0.84 -41.66 -12.09
C ASP A 22 -1.56 -40.48 -12.75
N ASN A 23 -2.77 -40.71 -13.29
CA ASN A 23 -3.59 -39.64 -13.87
C ASN A 23 -3.94 -38.55 -12.84
N GLN A 24 -4.31 -38.94 -11.62
CA GLN A 24 -4.58 -38.00 -10.53
C GLN A 24 -3.33 -37.22 -10.12
N SER A 25 -2.16 -37.87 -10.12
CA SER A 25 -0.89 -37.21 -9.78
C SER A 25 -0.49 -36.12 -10.78
N ILE A 26 -0.75 -36.35 -12.07
CA ILE A 26 -0.50 -35.38 -13.15
C ILE A 26 -1.44 -34.18 -12.98
N ALA A 27 -2.74 -34.44 -12.81
CA ALA A 27 -3.73 -33.39 -12.58
C ALA A 27 -3.42 -32.56 -11.32
N LEU A 28 -2.92 -33.19 -10.25
CA LEU A 28 -2.53 -32.50 -9.02
C LEU A 28 -1.31 -31.60 -9.23
N ARG A 29 -0.34 -32.03 -10.04
CA ARG A 29 0.83 -31.20 -10.40
C ARG A 29 0.43 -29.99 -11.24
N GLU A 30 -0.44 -30.17 -12.22
CA GLU A 30 -0.96 -29.07 -13.03
C GLU A 30 -1.74 -28.05 -12.18
N GLN A 31 -2.61 -28.52 -11.28
CA GLN A 31 -3.32 -27.65 -10.35
C GLN A 31 -2.37 -26.96 -9.37
N TRP A 32 -1.32 -27.65 -8.91
CA TRP A 32 -0.30 -27.06 -8.04
C TRP A 32 0.45 -25.93 -8.74
N ASP A 33 0.89 -26.14 -9.98
CA ASP A 33 1.60 -25.11 -10.74
C ASP A 33 0.70 -23.92 -11.08
N HIS A 34 -0.56 -24.16 -11.45
CA HIS A 34 -1.54 -23.09 -11.65
C HIS A 34 -1.83 -22.33 -10.35
N THR A 35 -2.01 -23.02 -9.23
CA THR A 35 -2.23 -22.40 -7.92
C THR A 35 -1.00 -21.62 -7.47
N ARG A 36 0.20 -22.14 -7.69
CA ARG A 36 1.47 -21.45 -7.40
C ARG A 36 1.63 -20.18 -8.24
N GLN A 37 1.25 -20.24 -9.51
CA GLN A 37 1.27 -19.07 -10.39
C GLN A 37 0.23 -18.02 -9.96
N ASN A 38 -0.94 -18.43 -9.48
CA ASN A 38 -1.98 -17.52 -9.01
C ASN A 38 -1.75 -16.99 -7.59
N LEU A 39 -1.04 -17.72 -6.74
CA LEU A 39 -0.62 -17.27 -5.41
C LEU A 39 0.67 -16.43 -5.44
N ASN A 40 1.28 -16.25 -6.61
CA ASN A 40 2.43 -15.37 -6.75
C ASN A 40 1.96 -13.91 -6.53
N PRO A 41 2.53 -13.17 -5.57
CA PRO A 41 2.15 -11.78 -5.33
C PRO A 41 2.25 -10.90 -6.59
N LEU A 42 3.12 -11.25 -7.55
CA LEU A 42 3.20 -10.52 -8.83
C LEU A 42 1.95 -10.71 -9.72
N SER A 43 1.38 -11.91 -9.80
CA SER A 43 0.17 -12.16 -10.60
C SER A 43 -1.05 -11.52 -9.94
N LEU A 44 -1.16 -11.61 -8.61
CA LEU A 44 -2.21 -10.95 -7.84
C LEU A 44 -2.20 -9.41 -8.00
N VAL A 45 -1.02 -8.79 -7.97
CA VAL A 45 -0.89 -7.35 -8.22
C VAL A 45 -1.23 -7.03 -9.68
N LYS A 46 -0.77 -7.84 -10.64
CA LYS A 46 -1.04 -7.62 -12.07
C LYS A 46 -2.53 -7.71 -12.39
N ASP A 47 -3.20 -8.75 -11.90
CA ASP A 47 -4.62 -8.99 -12.14
C ASP A 47 -5.47 -7.97 -11.38
N GLY A 48 -5.11 -7.67 -10.12
CA GLY A 48 -5.73 -6.59 -9.36
C GLY A 48 -5.61 -5.24 -10.07
N VAL A 49 -4.41 -4.85 -10.54
CA VAL A 49 -4.21 -3.60 -11.28
C VAL A 49 -5.01 -3.58 -12.59
N LYS A 50 -5.04 -4.69 -13.34
CA LYS A 50 -5.84 -4.81 -14.55
C LYS A 50 -7.33 -4.63 -14.25
N ASP A 51 -7.85 -5.27 -13.22
CA ASP A 51 -9.26 -5.17 -12.82
C ASP A 51 -9.63 -3.75 -12.36
N LEU A 52 -8.71 -3.04 -11.69
CA LEU A 52 -8.86 -1.64 -11.32
C LEU A 52 -8.98 -0.71 -12.54
N PHE A 53 -8.29 -1.02 -13.64
CA PHE A 53 -8.38 -0.23 -14.86
C PHE A 53 -9.58 -0.61 -15.75
N THR A 54 -10.07 -1.85 -15.64
CA THR A 54 -11.12 -2.38 -16.53
C THR A 54 -12.54 -2.17 -15.98
N SER A 55 -12.73 -2.18 -14.67
CA SER A 55 -14.04 -1.96 -14.04
C SER A 55 -14.29 -0.48 -13.72
N SER A 56 -15.38 0.10 -14.25
CA SER A 56 -15.67 1.54 -14.09
C SER A 56 -16.01 1.94 -12.65
N ASP A 57 -16.60 1.02 -11.89
CA ASP A 57 -17.08 1.27 -10.52
C ASP A 57 -15.92 1.26 -9.50
N VAL A 58 -14.98 0.32 -9.65
CA VAL A 58 -13.82 0.17 -8.76
C VAL A 58 -12.73 1.20 -9.05
N ARG A 59 -12.68 1.72 -10.29
CA ARG A 59 -11.74 2.75 -10.73
C ARG A 59 -11.77 3.99 -9.81
N SER A 60 -12.95 4.44 -9.37
CA SER A 60 -13.04 5.65 -8.55
C SER A 60 -12.43 5.46 -7.15
N GLY A 61 -12.70 4.31 -6.51
CA GLY A 61 -12.15 3.97 -5.19
C GLY A 61 -10.66 3.71 -5.22
N ALA A 62 -10.20 3.01 -6.27
CA ALA A 62 -8.79 2.68 -6.44
C ALA A 62 -7.94 3.86 -6.87
N LEU A 63 -8.44 4.76 -7.74
CA LEU A 63 -7.74 6.01 -8.04
C LEU A 63 -7.63 6.88 -6.79
N LYS A 64 -8.67 6.96 -5.96
CA LYS A 64 -8.61 7.66 -4.66
C LYS A 64 -7.59 7.01 -3.73
N GLY A 65 -7.54 5.68 -3.67
CA GLY A 65 -6.55 4.92 -2.90
C GLY A 65 -5.12 5.11 -3.39
N LEU A 66 -4.90 5.08 -4.71
CA LEU A 66 -3.59 5.33 -5.32
C LEU A 66 -3.15 6.78 -5.08
N LEU A 67 -4.06 7.74 -5.23
CA LEU A 67 -3.79 9.14 -4.93
C LEU A 67 -3.47 9.35 -3.46
N SER A 68 -4.20 8.72 -2.54
CA SER A 68 -3.93 8.85 -1.10
C SER A 68 -2.62 8.18 -0.71
N LEU A 69 -2.27 7.05 -1.31
CA LEU A 69 -0.99 6.38 -1.12
C LEU A 69 0.17 7.20 -1.69
N ALA A 70 0.04 7.70 -2.92
CA ALA A 70 1.05 8.55 -3.55
C ALA A 70 1.25 9.85 -2.76
N THR A 71 0.15 10.49 -2.37
CA THR A 71 0.17 11.72 -1.56
C THR A 71 0.75 11.45 -0.18
N GLY A 72 0.36 10.35 0.48
CA GLY A 72 0.87 9.93 1.77
C GLY A 72 2.36 9.58 1.73
N PHE A 73 2.82 8.92 0.66
CA PHE A 73 4.23 8.61 0.44
C PHE A 73 5.06 9.87 0.19
N LEU A 74 4.59 10.79 -0.66
CA LEU A 74 5.22 12.09 -0.86
C LEU A 74 5.28 12.88 0.44
N THR A 75 4.16 12.92 1.17
CA THR A 75 4.05 13.59 2.48
C THR A 75 5.04 12.99 3.47
N ARG A 76 5.12 11.66 3.58
CA ARG A 76 6.10 10.98 4.45
C ARG A 76 7.53 11.31 4.04
N LYS A 77 7.81 11.36 2.74
CA LYS A 77 9.14 11.71 2.22
C LYS A 77 9.54 13.15 2.53
N LEU A 78 8.60 14.10 2.44
CA LEU A 78 8.83 15.52 2.69
C LEU A 78 8.80 15.90 4.17
N ILE A 79 7.95 15.26 4.98
CA ILE A 79 7.76 15.58 6.40
C ILE A 79 8.66 14.73 7.30
N ILE A 80 8.79 13.42 7.05
CA ILE A 80 9.51 12.49 7.94
C ILE A 80 10.90 12.11 7.38
N GLY A 81 11.11 12.12 6.06
CA GLY A 81 12.38 11.73 5.44
C GLY A 81 13.53 12.73 5.62
N ASN A 82 14.77 12.25 5.40
CA ASN A 82 16.01 13.06 5.42
C ASN A 82 16.12 14.07 4.26
N SER A 83 15.01 14.39 3.57
CA SER A 83 15.00 15.43 2.54
C SER A 83 15.39 16.74 3.20
N GLY A 84 16.46 17.36 2.67
CA GLY A 84 17.20 18.46 3.29
C GLY A 84 16.31 19.51 3.98
N SER A 85 16.83 20.04 5.08
CA SER A 85 16.24 21.03 5.98
C SER A 85 15.39 22.14 5.31
N MET A 86 15.64 22.45 4.04
CA MET A 86 14.93 23.43 3.23
C MET A 86 13.47 23.05 2.91
N ALA A 87 13.18 21.82 2.45
CA ALA A 87 11.80 21.43 2.08
C ALA A 87 10.87 21.40 3.31
N ARG A 88 11.37 20.83 4.42
CA ARG A 88 10.68 20.85 5.72
C ARG A 88 10.47 22.28 6.24
N LYS A 89 11.46 23.17 6.08
CA LYS A 89 11.33 24.60 6.44
C LYS A 89 10.27 25.31 5.61
N VAL A 90 10.20 25.07 4.29
CA VAL A 90 9.19 25.69 3.42
C VAL A 90 7.79 25.24 3.81
N VAL A 91 7.57 23.92 3.94
CA VAL A 91 6.25 23.37 4.33
C VAL A 91 5.85 23.85 5.74
N GLY A 92 6.78 23.82 6.70
CA GLY A 92 6.54 24.30 8.06
C GLY A 92 6.26 25.80 8.12
N THR A 93 6.99 26.61 7.33
CA THR A 93 6.76 28.06 7.26
C THR A 93 5.41 28.36 6.63
N LEU A 94 5.03 27.68 5.54
CA LEU A 94 3.71 27.87 4.92
C LEU A 94 2.57 27.48 5.87
N ALA A 95 2.71 26.34 6.57
CA ALA A 95 1.74 25.91 7.56
C ALA A 95 1.63 26.92 8.72
N GLN A 96 2.77 27.39 9.23
CA GLN A 96 2.82 28.41 10.29
C GLN A 96 2.18 29.72 9.83
N THR A 97 2.50 30.21 8.63
CA THR A 97 1.97 31.46 8.08
C THR A 97 0.46 31.37 7.83
N GLY A 98 -0.01 30.22 7.31
CA GLY A 98 -1.43 29.96 7.08
C GLY A 98 -2.25 29.88 8.38
N ALA A 99 -1.79 29.09 9.35
CA ALA A 99 -2.42 28.98 10.67
C ALA A 99 -2.43 30.32 11.40
N THR A 100 -1.33 31.06 11.31
CA THR A 100 -1.15 32.37 11.91
C THR A 100 -2.06 33.41 11.24
N SER A 101 -2.22 33.39 9.91
CA SER A 101 -3.17 34.25 9.18
C SER A 101 -4.64 33.98 9.55
N LEU A 102 -5.01 32.71 9.74
CA LEU A 102 -6.34 32.33 10.23
C LEU A 102 -6.57 32.77 11.67
N ALA A 103 -5.57 32.63 12.54
CA ALA A 103 -5.63 33.10 13.92
C ALA A 103 -5.66 34.64 14.02
N TYR A 104 -4.97 35.37 13.13
CA TYR A 104 -5.00 36.84 13.03
C TYR A 104 -6.38 37.37 12.69
N LYS A 105 -7.13 36.66 11.85
CA LYS A 105 -8.51 37.01 11.51
C LYS A 105 -9.51 36.76 12.65
N GLY A 106 -9.11 36.00 13.67
CA GLY A 106 -9.90 35.73 14.89
C GLY A 106 -9.84 36.83 15.96
N THR A 107 -9.11 37.93 15.71
CA THR A 107 -9.09 39.17 16.51
C THR A 107 -8.57 39.02 17.96
N ASP A 108 -7.90 40.05 18.47
CA ASP A 108 -7.40 40.21 19.86
C ASP A 108 -6.20 39.38 20.35
N ALA A 109 -6.11 38.07 20.06
CA ALA A 109 -5.06 37.22 20.66
C ALA A 109 -3.63 37.56 20.19
N ILE A 110 -3.52 38.22 19.04
CA ILE A 110 -2.26 38.54 18.39
C ILE A 110 -1.61 39.81 18.91
N GLN A 111 -2.40 40.82 19.26
CA GLN A 111 -1.84 42.11 19.64
C GLN A 111 -1.10 41.98 20.97
N HIS A 112 -1.55 41.07 21.83
CA HIS A 112 -0.95 40.83 23.14
C HIS A 112 0.11 39.70 23.16
N LYS A 113 0.08 38.72 22.24
CA LYS A 113 1.04 37.59 22.24
C LYS A 113 1.99 37.56 21.04
N GLY A 114 1.62 38.11 19.89
CA GLY A 114 2.43 38.11 18.67
C GLY A 114 3.61 39.08 18.75
N ALA A 115 3.38 40.31 19.19
CA ALA A 115 4.43 41.32 19.36
C ALA A 115 5.58 40.89 20.30
N PRO A 116 5.33 40.31 21.49
CA PRO A 116 6.41 39.83 22.37
C PRO A 116 7.11 38.55 21.86
N LEU A 117 6.43 37.68 21.09
CA LEU A 117 7.07 36.52 20.48
C LEU A 117 8.05 36.91 19.36
N LEU A 118 7.64 37.85 18.50
CA LEU A 118 8.49 38.36 17.42
C LEU A 118 9.70 39.12 17.96
N SER A 119 9.53 39.92 19.01
CA SER A 119 10.65 40.65 19.62
C SER A 119 11.66 39.71 20.29
N ASN A 120 11.20 38.64 20.95
CA ASN A 120 12.09 37.64 21.55
C ASN A 120 12.82 36.80 20.49
N LEU A 121 12.20 36.50 19.35
CA LEU A 121 12.86 35.81 18.23
C LEU A 121 13.87 36.71 17.51
N LEU A 122 13.53 37.97 17.27
CA LEU A 122 14.46 38.95 16.68
C LEU A 122 15.66 39.23 17.60
N LYS A 123 15.44 39.30 18.92
CA LYS A 123 16.56 39.40 19.90
C LYS A 123 17.46 38.18 19.86
N LYS A 124 16.92 36.96 19.75
CA LYS A 124 17.73 35.74 19.61
C LYS A 124 18.50 35.66 18.29
N LEU A 125 17.96 36.23 17.20
CA LEU A 125 18.63 36.29 15.90
C LEU A 125 19.66 37.41 15.76
N LYS A 126 19.59 38.45 16.58
CA LYS A 126 20.54 39.59 16.57
C LYS A 126 21.74 39.41 17.50
N ILE A 127 21.83 38.29 18.22
CA ILE A 127 23.01 37.92 19.01
C ILE A 127 23.94 37.11 18.09
N GLY A 128 24.68 37.86 17.29
CA GLY A 128 25.66 37.38 16.32
C GLY A 128 26.58 38.54 15.94
N LYS A 129 27.22 39.13 16.95
CA LYS A 129 28.49 39.84 16.84
C LYS A 129 29.44 39.22 17.85
#